data_AF-U2NRS6-F1
#
_entry.id   AF-U2NRS6-F1
#
_cell.length_a   1.000
_cell.length_b   1.000
_cell.length_c   1.000
_cell.angle_alpha   90.00
_cell.angle_beta   90.00
_cell.angle_gamma   90.00
#
_symmetry.space_group_name_H-M   'P 1'
#
loop_
_entity.id
_entity.type
_entity.pdbx_description
1 polymer ?
#
loop_
_entity_poly.entity_id
_entity_poly.type
_entity_poly.pdbx_seq_one_letter_code
_entity_poly.pdbx_strand_id
1 'polypeptide(L)'
;LYEPAGKDEMGVDLPNRLILPYNVSDKKQESNGSEDSMRRLLKDASGSVKYHKDQKHYALKLGDGNEVQWTEKLGLNDADMIFVLNAEPLVSAGLDVTKLEGSGWIFKEASDDDMGMGPNPDQIVRIYDIKE
;
A
#
# COMPACT_ATOMS: atom_id res chain seq x y z
N LEU A 1 11.01 -8.24 -4.95
CA LEU A 1 11.26 -9.07 -6.14
C LEU A 1 10.82 -8.29 -7.37
N TYR A 2 11.64 -8.21 -8.41
CA TYR A 2 11.27 -7.60 -9.69
C TYR A 2 10.94 -8.70 -10.69
N GLU A 3 9.78 -8.62 -11.32
CA GLU A 3 9.35 -9.49 -12.42
C GLU A 3 9.25 -8.62 -13.67
N PRO A 4 10.06 -8.88 -14.72
CA PRO A 4 9.97 -8.11 -15.95
C PRO A 4 8.66 -8.40 -16.68
N ALA A 5 8.26 -7.47 -17.54
CA ALA A 5 7.11 -7.63 -18.43
C ALA A 5 7.22 -8.93 -19.22
N GLY A 6 6.09 -9.60 -19.38
CA GLY A 6 6.02 -10.95 -19.93
C GLY A 6 4.62 -11.28 -20.44
N LYS A 7 4.33 -12.56 -20.60
CA LYS A 7 2.99 -13.06 -20.93
C LYS A 7 2.55 -14.07 -19.89
N ASP A 8 1.27 -14.03 -19.54
CA ASP A 8 0.68 -15.09 -18.71
C ASP A 8 0.49 -16.39 -19.51
N GLU A 9 0.01 -17.44 -18.84
CA GLU A 9 -0.25 -18.76 -19.45
C GLU A 9 -1.31 -18.71 -20.57
N MET A 10 -2.10 -17.63 -20.64
CA MET A 10 -3.12 -17.37 -21.66
C MET A 10 -2.61 -16.43 -22.77
N GLY A 11 -1.35 -16.02 -22.73
CA GLY A 11 -0.71 -15.16 -23.73
C GLY A 11 -1.01 -13.67 -23.57
N VAL A 12 -1.59 -13.25 -22.44
CA VAL A 12 -1.91 -11.84 -22.12
C VAL A 12 -0.64 -11.12 -21.67
N ASP A 13 -0.38 -9.94 -22.25
CA ASP A 13 0.76 -9.11 -21.87
C ASP A 13 0.66 -8.66 -20.40
N LEU A 14 1.74 -8.89 -19.66
CA LEU A 14 1.90 -8.49 -18.27
C LEU A 14 2.90 -7.33 -18.18
N PRO A 15 2.62 -6.30 -17.36
CA PRO A 15 3.57 -5.22 -17.13
C PRO A 15 4.76 -5.69 -16.28
N ASN A 16 5.80 -4.86 -16.17
CA ASN A 16 6.81 -5.03 -15.13
C ASN A 16 6.12 -4.98 -13.75
N ARG A 17 6.46 -5.90 -12.85
CA ARG A 17 5.89 -5.97 -11.51
C ARG A 17 6.97 -5.82 -10.46
N LEU A 18 6.69 -4.98 -9.47
CA LEU A 18 7.39 -5.01 -8.20
C LEU A 18 6.56 -5.85 -7.22
N ILE A 19 7.11 -6.97 -6.80
CA ILE A 19 6.48 -7.90 -5.87
C ILE A 19 7.15 -7.75 -4.51
N LEU A 20 6.39 -7.32 -3.52
CA LEU A 20 6.81 -7.20 -2.14
C LEU A 20 6.04 -8.25 -1.32
N PRO A 21 6.64 -9.43 -1.07
CA PRO A 21 5.98 -10.45 -0.28
C PRO A 21 6.00 -10.05 1.20
N TYR A 22 4.82 -10.03 1.81
CA TYR A 22 4.66 -9.75 3.23
C TYR A 22 4.05 -10.95 3.91
N ASN A 23 4.81 -11.52 4.85
CA ASN A 23 4.28 -12.57 5.69
C ASN A 23 3.52 -11.93 6.86
N VAL A 24 2.20 -11.98 6.77
CA VAL A 24 1.28 -11.46 7.79
C VAL A 24 0.82 -12.55 8.77
N SER A 25 1.16 -13.82 8.53
CA SER A 25 0.92 -14.95 9.44
C SER A 25 1.60 -16.22 8.91
N ASP A 26 2.31 -16.95 9.79
CA ASP A 26 2.83 -18.29 9.49
C ASP A 26 1.76 -19.39 9.59
N LYS A 27 0.53 -19.02 9.98
CA LYS A 27 -0.57 -19.96 10.08
C LYS A 27 -1.17 -20.17 8.70
N LYS A 28 -0.83 -21.29 8.08
CA LYS A 28 -1.54 -21.79 6.91
C LYS A 28 -3.01 -22.01 7.27
N GLN A 29 -3.88 -21.14 6.79
CA GLN A 29 -5.32 -21.22 6.98
C GLN A 29 -6.00 -21.28 5.63
N GLU A 30 -6.94 -22.21 5.48
CA GLU A 30 -7.89 -22.20 4.38
C GLU A 30 -8.85 -21.02 4.53
N SER A 31 -9.22 -20.40 3.42
CA SER A 31 -10.17 -19.28 3.39
C SER A 31 -11.18 -19.46 2.27
N ASN A 32 -12.41 -19.00 2.49
CA ASN A 32 -13.47 -19.04 1.48
C ASN A 32 -13.64 -17.67 0.80
N GLY A 33 -12.85 -17.42 -0.24
CA GLY A 33 -12.88 -16.16 -0.99
C GLY A 33 -12.12 -15.00 -0.32
N SER A 34 -11.98 -13.89 -1.05
CA SER A 34 -11.10 -12.77 -0.71
C SER A 34 -11.47 -12.04 0.58
N GLU A 35 -12.78 -11.90 0.87
CA GLU A 35 -13.25 -11.26 2.10
C GLU A 35 -12.86 -12.08 3.35
N ASP A 36 -13.08 -13.39 3.32
CA ASP A 36 -12.69 -14.29 4.41
C ASP A 36 -11.17 -14.31 4.59
N SER A 37 -10.41 -14.34 3.48
CA SER A 37 -8.95 -14.20 3.53
C SER A 37 -8.55 -12.90 4.23
N MET A 38 -9.03 -11.74 3.76
CA MET A 38 -8.67 -10.45 4.33
C MET A 38 -9.07 -10.33 5.81
N ARG A 39 -10.26 -10.80 6.18
CA ARG A 39 -10.71 -10.81 7.59
C ARG A 39 -9.76 -11.61 8.49
N ARG A 40 -9.29 -12.78 8.01
CA ARG A 40 -8.33 -13.61 8.75
C ARG A 40 -6.97 -12.93 8.86
N LEU A 41 -6.50 -12.32 7.77
CA LEU A 41 -5.25 -11.55 7.77
C LEU A 41 -5.29 -10.42 8.80
N LEU A 42 -6.35 -9.62 8.80
CA LEU A 42 -6.51 -8.51 9.76
C LEU A 42 -6.61 -9.01 11.21
N LYS A 43 -7.19 -10.19 11.43
CA LYS A 43 -7.26 -10.81 12.76
C LYS A 43 -5.89 -11.25 13.27
N ASP A 44 -5.10 -11.91 12.43
CA ASP A 44 -3.75 -12.37 12.79
C ASP A 44 -2.77 -11.19 12.90
N ALA A 45 -2.92 -10.18 12.06
CA ALA A 45 -2.08 -8.98 12.01
C ALA A 45 -2.70 -7.76 12.73
N SER A 46 -3.52 -7.98 13.75
CA SER A 46 -4.25 -6.89 14.43
C SER A 46 -3.35 -5.77 14.97
N GLY A 47 -2.12 -6.08 15.38
CA GLY A 47 -1.14 -5.08 15.81
C GLY A 47 -0.57 -4.21 14.68
N SER A 48 -0.68 -4.65 13.43
CA SER A 48 -0.25 -3.91 12.23
C SER A 48 -1.35 -3.02 11.66
N VAL A 49 -2.57 -3.11 12.19
CA VAL A 49 -3.71 -2.29 11.79
C VAL A 49 -3.83 -1.10 12.73
N LYS A 50 -3.85 0.12 12.17
CA LYS A 50 -4.09 1.36 12.90
C LYS A 50 -5.32 2.07 12.35
N TYR A 51 -5.97 2.86 13.20
CA TYR A 51 -7.08 3.72 12.77
C TYR A 51 -6.71 5.19 12.97
N HIS A 52 -6.74 5.94 11.87
CA HIS A 52 -6.54 7.38 11.85
C HIS A 52 -7.89 8.07 12.09
N LYS A 53 -8.11 8.58 13.29
CA LYS A 53 -9.43 9.16 13.66
C LYS A 53 -9.82 10.39 12.84
N ASP A 54 -8.88 11.29 12.57
CA ASP A 54 -9.20 12.55 11.88
C ASP A 54 -9.52 12.32 10.40
N GLN A 55 -8.76 11.45 9.73
CA GLN A 55 -9.03 11.08 8.33
C GLN A 55 -10.08 9.98 8.19
N LYS A 56 -10.44 9.30 9.29
CA LYS A 56 -11.36 8.15 9.32
C LYS A 56 -10.91 7.01 8.41
N HIS A 57 -9.62 6.73 8.46
CA HIS A 57 -8.95 5.70 7.66
C HIS A 57 -8.44 4.57 8.55
N TYR A 58 -8.46 3.37 8.02
CA TYR A 58 -7.66 2.26 8.50
C TYR A 58 -6.34 2.23 7.74
N ALA A 59 -5.24 1.89 8.40
CA ALA A 59 -3.95 1.60 7.77
C ALA A 59 -3.50 0.19 8.14
N LEU A 60 -3.09 -0.58 7.14
CA LEU A 60 -2.37 -1.84 7.30
C LEU A 60 -0.89 -1.60 7.02
N LYS A 61 -0.06 -1.69 8.07
CA LYS A 61 1.40 -1.64 7.92
C LYS A 61 1.89 -2.98 7.38
N LEU A 62 2.55 -2.93 6.23
CA LEU A 62 3.13 -4.10 5.58
C LEU A 62 4.58 -4.33 6.02
N GLY A 63 5.23 -3.32 6.61
CA GLY A 63 6.63 -3.38 7.04
C GLY A 63 7.53 -2.54 6.16
N ASP A 64 8.73 -2.24 6.65
CA ASP A 64 9.77 -1.48 5.93
C ASP A 64 9.29 -0.11 5.39
N GLY A 65 8.35 0.53 6.09
CA GLY A 65 7.78 1.82 5.71
C GLY A 65 6.66 1.75 4.66
N ASN A 66 6.21 0.56 4.28
CA ASN A 66 5.12 0.36 3.34
C ASN A 66 3.78 0.18 4.06
N GLU A 67 2.72 0.75 3.50
CA GLU A 67 1.37 0.64 4.05
C GLU A 67 0.29 0.82 2.98
N VAL A 68 -0.88 0.30 3.28
CA VAL A 68 -2.11 0.59 2.54
C VAL A 68 -3.10 1.20 3.51
N GLN A 69 -3.68 2.33 3.15
CA GLN A 69 -4.75 2.96 3.90
C GLN A 69 -6.06 2.92 3.10
N TRP A 70 -7.19 2.81 3.81
CA TRP A 70 -8.50 2.89 3.20
C TRP A 70 -9.49 3.57 4.14
N THR A 71 -10.42 4.32 3.55
CA THR A 71 -11.50 4.99 4.28
C THR A 71 -12.46 3.97 4.91
N GLU A 72 -13.06 4.33 6.04
CA GLU A 72 -14.16 3.54 6.62
C GLU A 72 -15.44 3.58 5.78
N LYS A 73 -15.58 4.58 4.90
CA LYS A 73 -16.73 4.78 4.01
C LYS A 73 -16.30 5.49 2.74
N LEU A 74 -16.62 4.92 1.58
CA LEU A 74 -16.33 5.52 0.28
C LEU A 74 -16.98 6.90 0.13
N GLY A 75 -16.27 7.83 -0.50
CA GLY A 75 -16.72 9.20 -0.77
C GLY A 75 -16.83 10.09 0.47
N LEU A 76 -16.31 9.66 1.63
CA LEU A 76 -16.27 10.47 2.85
C LEU A 76 -15.24 11.61 2.76
N ASN A 77 -14.21 11.41 1.94
CA ASN A 77 -13.10 12.32 1.67
C ASN A 77 -12.56 12.04 0.25
N ASP A 78 -11.56 12.82 -0.18
CA ASP A 78 -10.98 12.71 -1.54
C ASP A 78 -9.96 11.55 -1.69
N ALA A 79 -9.86 10.66 -0.70
CA ALA A 79 -8.87 9.60 -0.64
C ALA A 79 -9.51 8.31 -0.10
N ASP A 80 -10.20 7.55 -0.95
CA ASP A 80 -10.81 6.29 -0.52
C ASP A 80 -9.77 5.21 -0.22
N MET A 81 -8.67 5.22 -0.97
CA MET A 81 -7.56 4.28 -0.78
C MET A 81 -6.22 4.94 -1.07
N ILE A 82 -5.22 4.67 -0.23
CA ILE A 82 -3.88 5.24 -0.33
C ILE A 82 -2.87 4.10 -0.29
N PHE A 83 -2.01 4.03 -1.30
CA PHE A 83 -0.82 3.19 -1.27
C PHE A 83 0.38 4.04 -0.91
N VAL A 84 1.18 3.54 0.03
CA VAL A 84 2.39 4.21 0.51
C VAL A 84 3.54 3.22 0.41
N LEU A 85 4.57 3.61 -0.32
CA LEU A 85 5.79 2.84 -0.48
C LEU A 85 6.95 3.61 0.14
N ASN A 86 7.87 2.90 0.78
CA ASN A 86 9.15 3.49 1.18
C ASN A 86 9.94 3.88 -0.09
N ALA A 87 10.35 5.14 -0.17
CA ALA A 87 11.02 5.68 -1.36
C ALA A 87 12.46 5.19 -1.49
N GLU A 88 13.16 4.95 -0.37
CA GLU A 88 14.61 4.68 -0.37
C GLU A 88 15.02 3.52 -1.30
N PRO A 89 14.38 2.33 -1.28
CA PRO A 89 14.76 1.24 -2.17
C PRO A 89 14.50 1.56 -3.65
N LEU A 90 13.46 2.34 -3.94
CA LEU A 90 13.08 2.70 -5.32
C LEU A 90 14.04 3.75 -5.89
N VAL A 91 14.37 4.78 -5.11
CA VAL A 91 15.34 5.81 -5.47
C VAL A 91 16.72 5.20 -5.65
N SER A 92 17.12 4.29 -4.76
CA SER A 92 18.38 3.54 -4.88
C SER A 92 18.43 2.68 -6.16
N ALA A 93 17.29 2.21 -6.64
CA ALA A 93 17.16 1.49 -7.90
C ALA A 93 17.07 2.41 -9.15
N GLY A 94 17.10 3.73 -8.97
CA GLY A 94 17.11 4.73 -10.05
C GLY A 94 15.79 5.44 -10.29
N LEU A 95 14.80 5.34 -9.39
CA LEU A 95 13.61 6.19 -9.45
C LEU A 95 13.99 7.67 -9.28
N ASP A 96 13.59 8.50 -10.24
CA ASP A 96 13.76 9.96 -10.18
C ASP A 96 12.48 10.63 -9.68
N VAL A 97 12.48 11.04 -8.42
CA VAL A 97 11.32 11.65 -7.74
C VAL A 97 10.89 12.98 -8.37
N THR A 98 11.77 13.63 -9.14
CA THR A 98 11.46 14.87 -9.85
C THR A 98 10.65 14.65 -11.13
N LYS A 99 10.50 13.39 -11.57
CA LYS A 99 9.80 12.99 -12.81
C LYS A 99 8.49 12.22 -12.55
N LEU A 100 7.89 12.40 -11.38
CA LEU A 100 6.63 11.73 -11.03
C LEU A 100 5.39 12.42 -11.61
N GLU A 101 5.53 13.62 -12.16
CA GLU A 101 4.42 14.38 -12.75
C GLU A 101 3.65 13.55 -13.79
N GLY A 102 2.32 13.53 -13.68
CA GLY A 102 1.44 12.77 -14.58
C GLY A 102 1.35 11.27 -14.33
N SER A 103 2.20 10.68 -13.47
CA SER A 103 2.16 9.25 -13.14
C SER A 103 1.04 8.86 -12.17
N GLY A 104 0.51 9.84 -11.44
CA GLY A 104 -0.41 9.64 -10.30
C GLY A 104 0.29 9.28 -8.99
N TRP A 105 1.62 9.14 -8.99
CA TRP A 105 2.44 8.98 -7.78
C TRP A 105 2.98 10.32 -7.32
N ILE A 106 3.13 10.47 -6.00
CA ILE A 106 3.56 11.69 -5.34
C ILE A 106 4.70 11.34 -4.39
N PHE A 107 5.79 12.12 -4.44
CA PHE A 107 6.85 12.03 -3.43
C PHE A 107 6.44 12.86 -2.21
N LYS A 108 6.59 12.28 -1.01
CA LYS A 108 6.45 12.97 0.26
C LYS A 108 7.76 12.84 1.03
N GLU A 109 8.31 13.97 1.44
CA GLU A 109 9.49 14.01 2.31
C GLU A 109 9.16 13.41 3.69
N ALA A 110 10.19 12.84 4.31
CA ALA A 110 10.13 12.32 5.66
C ALA A 110 9.55 13.37 6.63
N SER A 111 8.71 12.91 7.54
CA SER A 111 8.02 13.77 8.50
C SER A 111 7.93 13.11 9.86
N ASP A 112 8.20 13.91 10.89
CA ASP A 112 7.94 13.58 12.28
C ASP A 112 6.46 13.79 12.66
N ASP A 113 5.66 14.39 11.75
CA ASP A 113 4.25 14.70 11.97
C ASP A 113 3.40 13.42 11.92
N ASP A 114 3.08 12.99 13.13
CA ASP A 114 2.26 11.85 13.48
C ASP A 114 0.80 12.27 13.52
N MET A 115 0.12 12.30 12.37
CA MET A 115 -1.35 12.35 12.33
C MET A 115 -1.97 11.03 12.90
N GLY A 116 -1.51 10.53 14.04
CA GLY A 116 -1.87 9.26 14.68
C GLY A 116 -1.15 8.01 14.16
N MET A 117 -0.24 8.13 13.19
CA MET A 117 0.45 7.02 12.52
C MET A 117 1.94 6.83 12.86
N GLY A 118 2.57 7.81 13.52
CA GLY A 118 4.00 7.86 13.86
C GLY A 118 4.88 8.52 12.78
N PRO A 119 6.19 8.66 13.04
CA PRO A 119 7.14 9.23 12.08
C PRO A 119 7.21 8.37 10.82
N ASN A 120 7.38 9.03 9.68
CA ASN A 120 7.42 8.39 8.37
C ASN A 120 8.71 8.75 7.62
N PRO A 121 9.33 7.78 6.92
CA PRO A 121 10.47 8.05 6.02
C PRO A 121 9.99 8.77 4.76
N ASP A 122 10.90 9.02 3.83
CA ASP A 122 10.54 9.44 2.47
C ASP A 122 9.62 8.40 1.81
N GLN A 123 8.54 8.88 1.19
CA GLN A 123 7.46 8.04 0.70
C GLN A 123 7.11 8.32 -0.76
N ILE A 124 6.71 7.26 -1.47
CA ILE A 124 6.04 7.33 -2.77
C ILE A 124 4.58 6.93 -2.55
N VAL A 125 3.68 7.89 -2.76
CA VAL A 125 2.26 7.77 -2.40
C VAL A 125 1.38 7.83 -3.63
N ARG A 126 0.35 6.98 -3.67
CA ARG A 126 -0.72 7.05 -4.66
C ARG A 126 -2.07 7.03 -3.98
N ILE A 127 -2.90 7.99 -4.36
CA ILE A 127 -4.24 8.19 -3.80
C ILE A 127 -5.27 7.81 -4.86
N TYR A 128 -6.31 7.11 -4.44
CA TYR A 128 -7.43 6.71 -5.27
C TYR A 128 -8.72 7.27 -4.69
N ASP A 129 -9.46 7.99 -5.53
CA ASP A 129 -10.87 8.34 -5.35
C ASP A 129 -11.69 7.31 -6.12
N ILE A 130 -12.40 6.44 -5.39
CA ILE A 130 -13.14 5.30 -5.93
C ILE A 130 -14.57 5.76 -6.16
N LYS A 131 -14.84 6.20 -7.39
CA LYS A 131 -16.18 6.59 -7.81
C LYS A 131 -17.06 5.35 -8.00
N GLU A 132 -18.18 5.32 -7.29
CA GLU A 132 -19.29 4.39 -7.56
C GLU A 132 -20.03 4.71 -8.86
#